data_AF-A0A9E2I9A4-F1
#
_entry.id   AF-A0A9E2I9A4-F1
#
_cell.length_a   1.000
_cell.length_b   1.000
_cell.length_c   1.000
_cell.angle_alpha   90.00
_cell.angle_beta   90.00
_cell.angle_gamma   90.00
#
_symmetry.space_group_name_H-M   'P 1'
#
loop_
_entity.id
_entity.type
_entity.pdbx_description
1 polymer ?
#
loop_
_entity_poly.entity_id
_entity_poly.type
_entity_poly.pdbx_seq_one_letter_code
_entity_poly.pdbx_strand_id
1 'polypeptide(L)'
;MTHASIVSAFNVEAIGTKVLNSEKFTEVAQKAIAAFDFEGQDVPGQGFIFVPDAVPFVSAGVGRRTENASDFHAVLYRGRVELFLKRSCAAAVDGCALVVYTREAYLADPDVQADAKEQQRIEESDCTHVLVAILAFAGPKAPLSPVRFVHNLAGGNNEAATWTVEEIREKAVEVKSYDDTWCVVAD
;
A
#
# COMPACT_ATOMS: atom_id res chain seq x y z
N MET A 1 -4.00 -0.14 22.85
CA MET A 1 -4.83 -0.91 21.89
C MET A 1 -3.99 -1.10 20.64
N THR A 2 -3.45 -2.29 20.41
CA THR A 2 -2.74 -2.61 19.17
C THR A 2 -3.79 -3.11 18.19
N HIS A 3 -4.39 -2.19 17.43
CA HIS A 3 -5.11 -2.56 16.22
C HIS A 3 -4.10 -3.24 15.29
N ALA A 4 -4.39 -4.44 14.80
CA ALA A 4 -3.72 -4.97 13.64
C ALA A 4 -4.06 -4.02 12.47
N SER A 5 -3.16 -3.08 12.17
CA SER A 5 -3.39 -2.00 11.20
C SER A 5 -3.00 -2.47 9.80
N ILE A 6 -3.63 -3.56 9.33
CA ILE A 6 -3.34 -4.08 7.99
C ILE A 6 -3.64 -2.99 6.94
N VAL A 7 -4.70 -2.21 7.16
CA VAL A 7 -5.03 -1.03 6.35
C VAL A 7 -4.95 0.23 7.19
N SER A 8 -3.78 0.88 7.17
CA SER A 8 -3.56 2.17 7.86
C SER A 8 -4.23 3.36 7.18
N ALA A 9 -4.76 3.19 5.96
CA ALA A 9 -5.34 4.28 5.18
C ALA A 9 -6.61 4.90 5.81
N PHE A 10 -7.27 4.22 6.76
CA PHE A 10 -8.39 4.78 7.53
C PHE A 10 -7.95 5.54 8.80
N ASN A 11 -6.66 5.53 9.14
CA ASN A 11 -6.16 6.23 10.32
C ASN A 11 -6.21 7.74 10.13
N VAL A 12 -6.38 8.47 11.24
CA VAL A 12 -6.29 9.94 11.25
C VAL A 12 -4.89 10.39 10.81
N GLU A 13 -3.86 9.72 11.33
CA GLU A 13 -2.44 9.94 11.02
C GLU A 13 -1.95 8.86 10.04
N ALA A 14 -2.31 8.98 8.76
CA ALA A 14 -1.94 8.00 7.74
C ALA A 14 -0.62 8.36 7.08
N ILE A 15 0.21 7.35 6.78
CA ILE A 15 1.36 7.45 5.89
C ILE A 15 1.00 6.71 4.60
N GLY A 16 1.22 7.35 3.45
CA GLY A 16 0.77 6.83 2.17
C GLY A 16 -0.71 7.17 1.93
N THR A 17 -1.44 6.27 1.27
CA THR A 17 -2.87 6.46 0.93
C THR A 17 -3.69 6.85 2.16
N LYS A 18 -4.63 7.78 2.01
CA LYS A 18 -5.62 8.09 3.05
C LYS A 18 -7.03 8.06 2.51
N VAL A 19 -7.96 7.47 3.26
CA VAL A 19 -9.40 7.54 2.99
C VAL A 19 -9.94 8.85 3.57
N LEU A 20 -10.50 9.69 2.71
CA LEU A 20 -11.05 11.00 3.07
C LEU A 20 -12.53 10.92 3.47
N ASN A 21 -13.27 9.96 2.92
CA ASN A 21 -14.66 9.69 3.25
C ASN A 21 -14.87 8.18 3.40
N SER A 22 -14.84 7.69 4.63
CA SER A 22 -14.89 6.25 4.93
C SER A 22 -16.21 5.60 4.54
N GLU A 23 -17.33 6.29 4.70
CA GLU A 23 -18.66 5.78 4.35
C GLU A 23 -18.77 5.56 2.84
N LYS A 24 -18.47 6.59 2.05
CA LYS A 24 -18.57 6.53 0.58
C LYS A 24 -17.53 5.62 -0.03
N PHE A 25 -16.31 5.61 0.49
CA PHE A 25 -15.29 4.67 0.07
C PHE A 25 -15.73 3.22 0.31
N THR A 26 -16.26 2.92 1.52
CA THR A 26 -16.72 1.58 1.87
C THR A 26 -17.85 1.12 0.96
N GLU A 27 -18.81 2.00 0.63
CA GLU A 27 -19.91 1.69 -0.29
C GLU A 27 -19.40 1.23 -1.66
N VAL A 28 -18.43 1.95 -2.23
CA VAL A 28 -17.83 1.62 -3.53
C VAL A 28 -16.97 0.36 -3.44
N ALA A 29 -16.15 0.24 -2.39
CA ALA A 29 -15.27 -0.92 -2.19
C ALA A 29 -16.09 -2.21 -2.05
N GLN A 30 -17.19 -2.20 -1.29
CA GLN A 30 -18.06 -3.36 -1.13
C GLN A 30 -18.68 -3.82 -2.45
N LYS A 31 -19.16 -2.87 -3.28
CA LYS A 31 -19.69 -3.20 -4.61
C LYS A 31 -18.62 -3.82 -5.51
N ALA A 32 -17.40 -3.27 -5.50
CA ALA A 32 -16.29 -3.79 -6.29
C ALA A 32 -15.87 -5.19 -5.83
N ILE A 33 -15.78 -5.43 -4.51
CA ILE A 33 -15.45 -6.73 -3.93
C ILE A 33 -16.51 -7.77 -4.29
N ALA A 34 -17.80 -7.43 -4.15
CA ALA A 34 -18.90 -8.36 -4.45
C ALA A 34 -18.96 -8.78 -5.93
N ALA A 35 -18.46 -7.93 -6.84
CA ALA A 35 -18.47 -8.18 -8.28
C ALA A 35 -17.19 -8.89 -8.79
N PHE A 36 -16.16 -9.02 -7.96
CA PHE A 36 -14.87 -9.55 -8.35
C PHE A 36 -14.82 -11.08 -8.30
N ASP A 37 -14.23 -11.71 -9.30
CA ASP A 37 -14.02 -13.17 -9.34
C ASP A 37 -12.72 -13.53 -8.62
N PHE A 38 -12.80 -14.00 -7.39
CA PHE A 38 -11.64 -14.39 -6.59
C PHE A 38 -11.10 -15.79 -6.92
N GLU A 39 -11.89 -16.65 -7.57
CA GLU A 39 -11.48 -18.02 -7.90
C GLU A 39 -10.64 -18.06 -9.18
N GLY A 40 -10.97 -17.18 -10.14
CA GLY A 40 -10.25 -17.07 -11.43
C GLY A 40 -8.91 -16.33 -11.37
N GLN A 41 -8.35 -16.08 -10.18
CA GLN A 41 -7.10 -15.34 -10.00
C GLN A 41 -5.87 -16.26 -10.02
N ASP A 42 -4.68 -15.70 -10.28
CA ASP A 42 -3.40 -16.43 -10.26
C ASP A 42 -3.17 -17.14 -8.91
N VAL A 43 -3.60 -16.49 -7.83
CA VAL A 43 -3.69 -17.08 -6.50
C VAL A 43 -5.16 -17.03 -6.07
N PRO A 44 -5.89 -18.16 -6.09
CA PRO A 44 -7.28 -18.20 -5.70
C PRO A 44 -7.49 -17.58 -4.32
N GLY A 45 -8.53 -16.75 -4.21
CA GLY A 45 -8.86 -16.01 -3.00
C GLY A 45 -8.10 -14.71 -2.79
N GLN A 46 -7.12 -14.34 -3.63
CA GLN A 46 -6.41 -13.06 -3.57
C GLN A 46 -6.74 -12.17 -4.77
N GLY A 47 -7.28 -10.98 -4.53
CA GLY A 47 -7.71 -10.06 -5.57
C GLY A 47 -6.94 -8.74 -5.56
N PHE A 48 -6.51 -8.32 -6.75
CA PHE A 48 -6.11 -6.94 -7.04
C PHE A 48 -7.21 -6.27 -7.85
N ILE A 49 -8.01 -5.43 -7.18
CA ILE A 49 -9.24 -4.86 -7.76
C ILE A 49 -8.99 -3.39 -8.10
N PHE A 50 -9.07 -3.02 -9.39
CA PHE A 50 -9.03 -1.62 -9.78
C PHE A 50 -10.40 -0.97 -9.56
N VAL A 51 -10.45 0.12 -8.81
CA VAL A 51 -11.70 0.76 -8.35
C VAL A 51 -11.65 2.27 -8.65
N PRO A 52 -11.87 2.68 -9.92
CA PRO A 52 -11.80 4.09 -10.31
C PRO A 52 -12.82 4.96 -9.56
N ASP A 53 -13.99 4.42 -9.22
CA ASP A 53 -15.04 5.13 -8.50
C ASP A 53 -14.66 5.49 -7.05
N ALA A 54 -13.59 4.90 -6.51
CA ALA A 54 -13.10 5.22 -5.17
C ALA A 54 -12.20 6.48 -5.14
N VAL A 55 -11.71 6.94 -6.30
CA VAL A 55 -10.78 8.07 -6.45
C VAL A 55 -11.24 9.34 -5.71
N PRO A 56 -12.53 9.76 -5.76
CA PRO A 56 -12.97 10.97 -5.06
C PRO A 56 -12.92 10.88 -3.53
N PHE A 57 -12.76 9.68 -2.96
CA PHE A 57 -12.83 9.42 -1.53
C PHE A 57 -11.47 9.12 -0.90
N VAL A 58 -10.39 9.29 -1.66
CA VAL A 58 -9.02 9.00 -1.21
C VAL A 58 -8.07 10.16 -1.55
N SER A 59 -7.00 10.26 -0.77
CA SER A 59 -5.80 11.03 -1.08
C SER A 59 -4.70 10.09 -1.53
N ALA A 60 -3.94 10.51 -2.55
CA ALA A 60 -2.78 9.77 -3.01
C ALA A 60 -1.76 9.62 -1.88
N GLY A 61 -1.04 8.51 -1.90
CA GLY A 61 0.05 8.26 -0.94
C GLY A 61 1.36 8.97 -1.25
N VAL A 62 1.42 9.70 -2.36
CA VAL A 62 2.62 10.37 -2.86
C VAL A 62 2.31 11.77 -3.36
N GLY A 63 3.34 12.61 -3.35
CA GLY A 63 3.34 13.95 -3.94
C GLY A 63 4.62 14.15 -4.74
N ARG A 64 4.65 15.20 -5.57
CA ARG A 64 5.90 15.61 -6.23
C ARG A 64 6.83 16.18 -5.16
N ARG A 65 8.08 15.69 -5.13
CA ARG A 65 9.10 16.19 -4.22
C ARG A 65 9.33 17.68 -4.48
N THR A 66 9.50 18.44 -3.41
CA THR A 66 9.76 19.89 -3.47
C THR A 66 11.11 20.20 -2.82
N GLU A 67 11.64 21.38 -3.10
CA GLU A 67 12.86 21.90 -2.44
C GLU A 67 12.52 22.70 -1.16
N ASN A 68 11.24 22.92 -0.89
CA ASN A 68 10.80 23.72 0.25
C ASN A 68 10.67 22.86 1.50
N ALA A 69 11.58 23.05 2.46
CA ALA A 69 11.59 22.31 3.72
C ALA A 69 10.27 22.42 4.51
N SER A 70 9.48 23.49 4.35
CA SER A 70 8.20 23.62 5.03
C SER A 70 7.13 22.64 4.55
N ASP A 71 7.34 22.01 3.39
CA ASP A 71 6.42 21.02 2.83
C ASP A 71 6.61 19.64 3.48
N PHE A 72 7.65 19.48 4.31
CA PHE A 72 7.99 18.23 4.96
C PHE A 72 7.73 18.27 6.47
N HIS A 73 7.58 17.09 7.05
CA HIS A 73 7.59 16.88 8.50
C HIS A 73 8.33 15.57 8.85
N ALA A 74 8.84 15.48 10.06
CA ALA A 74 9.51 14.29 10.56
C ALA A 74 8.50 13.38 11.28
N VAL A 75 8.45 12.12 10.90
CA VAL A 75 7.55 11.12 11.49
C VAL A 75 8.37 9.92 11.98
N LEU A 76 8.06 9.43 13.19
CA LEU A 76 8.62 8.17 13.69
C LEU A 76 7.90 7.02 13.00
N TYR A 77 8.55 6.42 12.01
CA TYR A 77 8.01 5.31 11.24
C TYR A 77 8.96 4.12 11.29
N ARG A 78 8.43 2.94 11.66
CA ARG A 78 9.19 1.67 11.75
C ARG A 78 10.49 1.79 12.59
N GLY A 79 10.41 2.52 13.70
CA GLY A 79 11.54 2.71 14.63
C GLY A 79 12.61 3.70 14.15
N ARG A 80 12.33 4.46 13.08
CA ARG A 80 13.23 5.49 12.54
C ARG A 80 12.50 6.80 12.34
N VAL A 81 13.22 7.90 12.44
CA VAL A 81 12.69 9.22 12.06
C VAL A 81 12.91 9.38 10.56
N GLU A 82 11.83 9.55 9.82
CA GLU A 82 11.85 9.75 8.37
C GLU A 82 11.15 11.08 8.02
N LEU A 83 11.53 11.68 6.89
CA LEU A 83 10.89 12.88 6.36
C LEU A 83 9.85 12.49 5.31
N PHE A 84 8.63 12.98 5.50
CA PHE A 84 7.52 12.80 4.57
C PHE A 84 7.03 14.16 4.08
N LEU A 85 6.44 14.19 2.89
CA LEU A 85 5.65 15.34 2.46
C LEU A 85 4.39 15.44 3.31
N LYS A 86 3.98 16.66 3.66
CA LYS A 86 2.70 16.92 4.30
C LYS A 86 1.54 16.52 3.40
N ARG A 87 0.42 16.08 3.98
CA ARG A 87 -0.81 15.71 3.25
C ARG A 87 -1.29 16.74 2.24
N SER A 88 -1.11 18.03 2.52
CA SER A 88 -1.44 19.14 1.61
C SER A 88 -0.64 19.13 0.29
N CYS A 89 0.47 18.40 0.24
CA CYS A 89 1.33 18.25 -0.93
C CYS A 89 1.04 16.95 -1.72
N ALA A 90 0.00 16.19 -1.35
CA ALA A 90 -0.42 15.02 -2.09
C ALA A 90 -0.75 15.39 -3.55
N ALA A 91 -0.29 14.55 -4.48
CA ALA A 91 -0.67 14.71 -5.87
C ALA A 91 -2.14 14.36 -6.10
N ALA A 92 -2.69 14.83 -7.22
CA ALA A 92 -3.98 14.37 -7.70
C ALA A 92 -3.94 12.86 -7.92
N VAL A 93 -5.01 12.17 -7.52
CA VAL A 93 -5.11 10.71 -7.62
C VAL A 93 -5.44 10.33 -9.06
N ASP A 94 -4.59 9.51 -9.68
CA ASP A 94 -4.81 8.99 -11.04
C ASP A 94 -5.62 7.68 -11.03
N GLY A 95 -5.59 6.95 -9.92
CA GLY A 95 -6.33 5.71 -9.76
C GLY A 95 -6.30 5.17 -8.34
N CYS A 96 -7.20 4.22 -8.08
CA CYS A 96 -7.28 3.51 -6.81
C CYS A 96 -7.40 2.01 -7.07
N ALA A 97 -6.62 1.21 -6.36
CA ALA A 97 -6.74 -0.24 -6.35
C ALA A 97 -6.84 -0.78 -4.92
N LEU A 98 -7.51 -1.92 -4.77
CA LEU A 98 -7.67 -2.64 -3.52
C LEU A 98 -6.92 -3.97 -3.60
N VAL A 99 -6.22 -4.33 -2.54
CA VAL A 99 -5.76 -5.70 -2.32
C VAL A 99 -6.72 -6.32 -1.32
N VAL A 100 -7.44 -7.36 -1.74
CA VAL A 100 -8.50 -7.98 -0.95
C VAL A 100 -8.32 -9.47 -0.97
N TYR A 101 -8.36 -10.11 0.19
CA TYR A 101 -8.29 -11.57 0.30
C TYR A 101 -9.66 -12.09 0.73
N THR A 102 -10.06 -13.27 0.28
CA THR A 102 -11.11 -14.03 0.96
C THR A 102 -10.65 -14.37 2.36
N ARG A 103 -11.59 -14.59 3.29
CA ARG A 103 -11.25 -14.96 4.68
C ARG A 103 -10.32 -16.17 4.73
N GLU A 104 -10.58 -17.19 3.91
CA GLU A 104 -9.76 -18.41 3.87
C GLU A 104 -8.34 -18.14 3.39
N ALA A 105 -8.19 -17.39 2.28
CA ALA A 105 -6.87 -17.02 1.78
C ALA A 105 -6.10 -16.13 2.76
N TYR A 106 -6.79 -15.25 3.49
CA TYR A 106 -6.19 -14.41 4.53
C TYR A 106 -5.66 -15.23 5.71
N LEU A 107 -6.44 -16.19 6.21
CA LEU A 107 -6.02 -17.07 7.31
C LEU A 107 -4.93 -18.08 6.89
N ALA A 108 -4.77 -18.33 5.59
CA ALA A 108 -3.69 -19.15 5.05
C ALA A 108 -2.36 -18.39 4.86
N ASP A 109 -2.35 -17.06 5.00
CA ASP A 109 -1.15 -16.25 4.85
C ASP A 109 -0.15 -16.53 6.00
N PRO A 110 1.13 -16.87 5.71
CA PRO A 110 2.12 -17.17 6.74
C PRO A 110 2.33 -16.06 7.77
N ASP A 111 2.22 -14.78 7.37
CA ASP A 111 2.38 -13.65 8.29
C ASP A 111 1.19 -13.58 9.26
N VAL A 112 -0.01 -13.95 8.81
CA VAL A 112 -1.22 -14.04 9.64
C VAL A 112 -1.15 -15.27 10.55
N GLN A 113 -0.68 -16.42 10.06
CA GLN A 113 -0.47 -17.62 10.88
C GLN A 113 0.57 -17.41 11.98
N ALA A 114 1.56 -16.55 11.74
CA ALA A 114 2.56 -16.18 12.74
C ALA A 114 2.04 -15.16 13.78
N ASP A 115 0.90 -14.50 13.53
CA ASP A 115 0.24 -13.57 14.46
C ASP A 115 -1.07 -14.15 15.01
N ALA A 116 -0.94 -14.89 16.12
CA ALA A 116 -2.08 -15.54 16.78
C ALA A 116 -3.22 -14.56 17.16
N LYS A 117 -2.92 -13.27 17.41
CA LYS A 117 -3.97 -12.29 17.75
C LYS A 117 -4.75 -11.88 16.50
N GLU A 118 -4.05 -11.69 15.39
CA GLU A 118 -4.70 -11.34 14.13
C GLU A 118 -5.51 -12.50 13.59
N GLN A 119 -4.96 -13.71 13.65
CA GLN A 119 -5.68 -14.93 13.30
C GLN A 119 -6.99 -15.04 14.10
N GLN A 120 -6.91 -14.94 15.43
CA GLN A 120 -8.08 -14.99 16.31
C GLN A 120 -9.11 -13.88 15.97
N ARG A 121 -8.65 -12.65 15.72
CA ARG A 121 -9.52 -11.52 15.37
C ARG A 121 -10.35 -11.79 14.11
N ILE A 122 -9.74 -12.41 13.09
CA ILE A 122 -10.44 -12.76 11.85
C ILE A 122 -11.33 -13.98 12.04
N GLU A 123 -10.87 -14.99 12.77
CA GLU A 123 -11.66 -16.20 13.08
C GLU A 123 -12.95 -15.88 13.84
N GLU A 124 -12.90 -14.93 14.78
CA GLU A 124 -14.06 -14.46 15.56
C GLU A 124 -14.96 -13.48 14.79
N SER A 125 -14.53 -13.02 13.61
CA SER A 125 -15.31 -12.10 12.79
C SER A 125 -16.25 -12.82 11.81
N ASP A 126 -17.37 -12.19 11.46
CA ASP A 126 -18.29 -12.66 10.43
C ASP A 126 -17.90 -12.19 9.01
N CYS A 127 -16.64 -11.74 8.81
CA CYS A 127 -16.22 -11.25 7.52
C CYS A 127 -16.07 -12.40 6.51
N THR A 128 -16.41 -12.12 5.25
CA THR A 128 -16.14 -13.03 4.11
C THR A 128 -14.85 -12.66 3.39
N HIS A 129 -14.44 -11.39 3.48
CA HIS A 129 -13.27 -10.83 2.83
C HIS A 129 -12.55 -9.89 3.78
N VAL A 130 -11.24 -9.79 3.61
CA VAL A 130 -10.35 -8.88 4.34
C VAL A 130 -9.73 -7.92 3.33
N LEU A 131 -9.96 -6.63 3.52
CA LEU A 131 -9.23 -5.59 2.79
C LEU A 131 -7.82 -5.51 3.38
N VAL A 132 -6.81 -5.79 2.56
CA VAL A 132 -5.39 -5.87 2.96
C VAL A 132 -4.66 -4.57 2.67
N ALA A 133 -4.96 -3.89 1.55
CA ALA A 133 -4.36 -2.60 1.22
C ALA A 133 -5.28 -1.73 0.36
N ILE A 134 -5.10 -0.41 0.47
CA ILE A 134 -5.68 0.60 -0.42
C ILE A 134 -4.54 1.35 -1.09
N LEU A 135 -4.51 1.32 -2.41
CA LEU A 135 -3.46 1.90 -3.24
C LEU A 135 -4.05 3.06 -4.04
N ALA A 136 -4.09 4.26 -3.46
CA ALA A 136 -4.38 5.49 -4.18
C ALA A 136 -3.07 6.03 -4.75
N PHE A 137 -2.91 5.91 -6.07
CA PHE A 137 -1.66 6.21 -6.75
C PHE A 137 -1.78 7.44 -7.65
N ALA A 138 -0.62 8.04 -7.90
CA ALA A 138 -0.43 9.18 -8.79
C ALA A 138 0.89 9.01 -9.54
N GLY A 139 0.93 9.48 -10.78
CA GLY A 139 2.08 9.40 -11.65
C GLY A 139 2.36 8.00 -12.18
N PRO A 140 3.62 7.74 -12.59
CA PRO A 140 4.02 6.43 -13.08
C PRO A 140 3.92 5.38 -11.96
N LYS A 141 3.80 4.11 -12.35
CA LYS A 141 3.85 2.98 -11.41
C LYS A 141 5.13 3.08 -10.57
N ALA A 142 4.97 3.13 -9.25
CA ALA A 142 6.10 3.22 -8.34
C ALA A 142 6.99 1.97 -8.48
N PRO A 143 8.32 2.12 -8.63
CA PRO A 143 9.25 1.02 -8.53
C PRO A 143 9.41 0.61 -7.04
N LEU A 144 10.36 -0.28 -6.75
CA LEU A 144 10.74 -0.58 -5.37
C LEU A 144 11.23 0.71 -4.67
N SER A 145 10.94 0.87 -3.38
CA SER A 145 11.57 1.96 -2.62
C SER A 145 13.08 1.74 -2.56
N PRO A 146 13.91 2.80 -2.44
CA PRO A 146 15.37 2.65 -2.35
C PRO A 146 15.81 1.65 -1.29
N VAL A 147 15.18 1.72 -0.10
CA VAL A 147 15.46 0.79 1.01
C VAL A 147 15.09 -0.65 0.65
N ARG A 148 13.93 -0.87 0.02
CA ARG A 148 13.49 -2.22 -0.37
C ARG A 148 14.35 -2.79 -1.51
N PHE A 149 14.76 -1.95 -2.46
CA PHE A 149 15.66 -2.34 -3.53
C PHE A 149 16.99 -2.86 -2.97
N VAL A 150 17.64 -2.10 -2.09
CA VAL A 150 18.90 -2.51 -1.43
C VAL A 150 18.69 -3.75 -0.56
N HIS A 151 17.60 -3.82 0.20
CA HIS A 151 17.28 -4.98 1.02
C HIS A 151 17.14 -6.26 0.18
N ASN A 152 16.48 -6.18 -0.98
CA ASN A 152 16.34 -7.32 -1.88
C ASN A 152 17.69 -7.76 -2.46
N LEU A 153 18.55 -6.81 -2.87
CA LEU A 153 19.91 -7.12 -3.33
C LEU A 153 20.78 -7.78 -2.24
N ALA A 154 20.50 -7.48 -0.96
CA ALA A 154 21.16 -8.09 0.19
C ALA A 154 20.60 -9.49 0.55
N GLY A 155 19.72 -10.08 -0.27
CA GLY A 155 19.15 -11.40 -0.06
C GLY A 155 17.81 -11.41 0.69
N GLY A 156 17.16 -10.26 0.86
CA GLY A 156 15.87 -10.17 1.54
C GLY A 156 14.66 -10.71 0.77
N ASN A 157 14.77 -10.83 -0.55
CA ASN A 157 13.80 -11.51 -1.42
C ASN A 157 14.58 -12.27 -2.51
N ASN A 158 14.23 -13.53 -2.73
CA ASN A 158 14.88 -14.41 -3.69
C ASN A 158 14.73 -13.97 -5.15
N GLU A 159 13.74 -13.13 -5.47
CA GLU A 159 13.58 -12.59 -6.83
C GLU A 159 14.82 -11.82 -7.30
N ALA A 160 15.48 -11.06 -6.41
CA ALA A 160 16.66 -10.28 -6.79
C ALA A 160 17.89 -11.15 -7.10
N ALA A 161 17.90 -12.41 -6.64
CA ALA A 161 18.99 -13.33 -6.92
C ALA A 161 19.00 -13.83 -8.37
N THR A 162 17.91 -13.64 -9.12
CA THR A 162 17.81 -14.04 -10.53
C THR A 162 18.10 -12.88 -11.50
N TRP A 163 18.25 -11.66 -10.99
CA TRP A 163 18.50 -10.49 -11.83
C TRP A 163 19.96 -10.44 -12.32
N THR A 164 20.10 -10.07 -13.59
CA THR A 164 21.37 -9.74 -14.22
C THR A 164 21.89 -8.38 -13.76
N VAL A 165 23.17 -8.10 -14.00
CA VAL A 165 23.79 -6.81 -13.67
C VAL A 165 23.11 -5.65 -14.40
N GLU A 166 22.71 -5.88 -15.65
CA GLU A 166 21.99 -4.92 -16.49
C GLU A 166 20.61 -4.60 -15.91
N GLU A 167 19.82 -5.62 -15.55
CA GLU A 167 18.50 -5.44 -14.90
C GLU A 167 18.61 -4.68 -13.57
N ILE A 168 19.65 -4.97 -12.77
CA ILE A 168 19.91 -4.25 -11.53
C ILE A 168 20.16 -2.76 -11.81
N ARG A 169 20.95 -2.44 -12.85
CA ARG A 169 21.22 -1.03 -13.23
C ARG A 169 19.96 -0.32 -13.71
N GLU A 170 19.16 -0.98 -14.55
CA GLU A 170 17.89 -0.41 -15.05
C GLU A 170 16.93 -0.13 -13.91
N LYS A 171 16.72 -1.09 -13.00
CA LYS A 171 15.90 -0.89 -11.80
C LYS A 171 16.45 0.21 -10.92
N ALA A 172 17.77 0.31 -10.74
CA ALA A 172 18.37 1.38 -9.96
C ALA A 172 18.08 2.77 -10.57
N VAL A 173 18.10 2.90 -11.90
CA VAL A 173 17.75 4.15 -12.60
C VAL A 173 16.27 4.50 -12.37
N GLU A 174 15.36 3.53 -12.49
CA GLU A 174 13.94 3.74 -12.22
C GLU A 174 13.68 4.17 -10.77
N VAL A 175 14.26 3.45 -9.81
CA VAL A 175 14.15 3.74 -8.37
C VAL A 175 14.67 5.13 -8.06
N LYS A 176 15.85 5.50 -8.58
CA LYS A 176 16.43 6.82 -8.38
C LYS A 176 15.55 7.92 -8.99
N SER A 177 15.15 7.75 -10.26
CA SER A 177 14.32 8.72 -10.97
C SER A 177 12.99 8.96 -10.24
N TYR A 178 12.37 7.89 -9.75
CA TYR A 178 11.14 8.00 -8.97
C TYR A 178 11.39 8.70 -7.63
N ASP A 179 12.41 8.30 -6.85
CA ASP A 179 12.70 8.88 -5.53
C ASP A 179 13.12 10.35 -5.58
N ASP A 180 13.84 10.76 -6.63
CA ASP A 180 14.20 12.16 -6.90
C ASP A 180 12.93 13.01 -7.17
N THR A 181 11.88 12.40 -7.71
CA THR A 181 10.71 13.13 -8.25
C THR A 181 9.48 13.04 -7.35
N TRP A 182 9.30 11.92 -6.67
CA TRP A 182 8.12 11.59 -5.88
C TRP A 182 8.54 11.31 -4.45
N CYS A 183 7.71 11.72 -3.51
CA CYS A 183 7.94 11.47 -2.09
C CYS A 183 6.64 11.01 -1.44
N VAL A 184 6.76 10.11 -0.46
CA VAL A 184 5.63 9.61 0.30
C VAL A 184 5.04 10.73 1.16
N VAL A 185 3.72 10.72 1.24
CA VAL A 185 2.94 11.73 1.97
C VAL A 185 2.46 11.17 3.30
N ALA A 186 2.47 12.00 4.34
CA ALA A 186 1.92 11.69 5.64
C ALA A 186 1.13 12.86 6.25
N ASP A 187 0.29 12.54 7.24
CA ASP A 187 -0.52 13.49 8.03
C ASP A 187 0.21 14.06 9.24
#